data_AF-Q979E7-F1
#
_entry.id   AF-Q979E7-F1
#
_cell.length_a   1.000
_cell.length_b   1.000
_cell.length_c   1.000
_cell.angle_alpha   90.00
_cell.angle_beta   90.00
_cell.angle_gamma   90.00
#
_symmetry.space_group_name_H-M   'P 1'
#
loop_
_entity.id
_entity.type
_entity.pdbx_description
1 polymer ?
#
loop_
_entity_poly.entity_id
_entity_poly.type
_entity_poly.pdbx_seq_one_letter_code
_entity_poly.pdbx_strand_id
1 'polypeptide(L)'
;MQRNLNFHFVKRNRERNEIMLDILKIIYTNNGEVGITKLIFSSNTNYKFIKSLTQDLSNAGLIKTYQNKAKHTFTITDKGKDIIERYYNINFLNLRHLQILVDLLIL
;
A
#
# COMPACT_ATOMS: atom_id res chain seq x y z
N MET A 1 -13.33 35.40 -19.75
CA MET A 1 -13.25 34.04 -20.34
C MET A 1 -12.29 33.20 -19.50
N GLN A 2 -12.82 32.39 -18.58
CA GLN A 2 -12.02 31.44 -17.80
C GLN A 2 -11.76 30.20 -18.67
N ARG A 3 -10.49 29.83 -18.85
CA ARG A 3 -10.13 28.55 -19.50
C ARG A 3 -10.43 27.44 -18.50
N ASN A 4 -11.41 26.59 -18.83
CA ASN A 4 -11.65 25.34 -18.11
C ASN A 4 -10.42 24.44 -18.26
N LEU A 5 -9.58 24.40 -17.23
CA LEU A 5 -8.59 23.34 -17.04
C LEU A 5 -9.35 22.06 -16.66
N ASN A 6 -9.85 21.36 -17.68
CA ASN A 6 -10.26 19.97 -17.54
C ASN A 6 -9.00 19.16 -17.24
N PHE A 7 -8.68 19.02 -15.95
CA PHE A 7 -7.75 18.00 -15.49
C PHE A 7 -8.40 16.66 -15.79
N HIS A 8 -8.09 16.11 -16.96
CA HIS A 8 -8.31 14.71 -17.25
C HIS A 8 -7.52 13.94 -16.19
N PHE A 9 -8.21 13.46 -15.14
CA PHE A 9 -7.64 12.47 -14.24
C PHE A 9 -7.36 11.25 -15.11
N VAL A 10 -6.12 11.15 -15.61
CA VAL A 10 -5.60 9.91 -16.19
C VAL A 10 -5.76 8.89 -15.08
N LYS A 11 -6.72 7.99 -15.25
CA LYS A 11 -6.94 6.85 -14.38
C LYS A 11 -5.68 6.00 -14.50
N ARG A 12 -4.63 6.29 -13.72
CA ARG A 12 -3.45 5.43 -13.64
C ARG A 12 -3.96 4.07 -13.22
N ASN A 13 -3.79 3.08 -14.09
CA ASN A 13 -3.86 1.70 -13.66
C ASN A 13 -2.79 1.57 -12.58
N ARG A 14 -3.23 1.47 -11.33
CA ARG A 14 -2.34 1.22 -10.22
C ARG A 14 -1.66 -0.11 -10.46
N GLU A 15 -0.34 -0.09 -10.44
CA GLU A 15 0.43 -1.31 -10.65
C GLU A 15 0.17 -2.28 -9.49
N ARG A 16 0.19 -3.57 -9.79
CA ARG A 16 -0.12 -4.62 -8.82
C ARG A 16 0.68 -4.45 -7.52
N ASN A 17 1.96 -4.11 -7.64
CA ASN A 17 2.88 -3.91 -6.52
C ASN A 17 2.50 -2.71 -5.65
N GLU A 18 1.98 -1.63 -6.24
CA GLU A 18 1.48 -0.48 -5.48
C GLU A 18 0.28 -0.87 -4.62
N ILE A 19 -0.58 -1.75 -5.13
CA ILE A 19 -1.74 -2.27 -4.39
C ILE A 19 -1.30 -3.23 -3.28
N MET A 20 -0.29 -4.06 -3.52
CA MET A 20 0.30 -4.89 -2.46
C MET A 20 0.90 -4.05 -1.33
N LEU A 21 1.66 -3.01 -1.68
CA LEU A 21 2.25 -2.09 -0.71
C LEU A 21 1.19 -1.35 0.10
N ASP A 22 0.11 -0.90 -0.55
CA ASP A 22 -1.01 -0.26 0.13
C ASP A 22 -1.70 -1.20 1.12
N ILE A 23 -1.99 -2.46 0.74
CA ILE A 23 -2.64 -3.37 1.71
C ILE A 23 -1.69 -3.67 2.87
N LEU A 24 -0.39 -3.83 2.60
CA LEU A 24 0.61 -4.07 3.63
C LEU A 24 0.69 -2.87 4.59
N LYS A 25 0.63 -1.64 4.07
CA LYS A 25 0.56 -0.40 4.86
C LYS A 25 -0.69 -0.36 5.72
N ILE A 26 -1.85 -0.68 5.15
CA ILE A 26 -3.12 -0.68 5.89
C ILE A 26 -3.06 -1.69 7.02
N ILE A 27 -2.55 -2.90 6.77
CA ILE A 27 -2.42 -3.92 7.81
C ILE A 27 -1.43 -3.47 8.89
N TYR A 28 -0.30 -2.86 8.51
CA TYR A 28 0.70 -2.31 9.43
C TYR A 28 0.12 -1.21 10.33
N THR A 29 -0.50 -0.19 9.74
CA THR A 29 -1.02 0.99 10.48
C THR A 29 -2.22 0.68 11.37
N ASN A 30 -2.95 -0.41 11.11
CA ASN A 30 -4.06 -0.83 11.98
C ASN A 30 -3.59 -1.62 13.21
N ASN A 31 -2.27 -1.83 13.40
CA ASN A 31 -1.66 -2.44 14.59
C ASN A 31 -2.36 -3.73 15.07
N GLY A 32 -2.92 -4.52 14.14
CA GLY A 32 -3.78 -5.63 14.52
C GLY A 32 -4.43 -6.34 13.33
N GLU A 33 -5.64 -6.81 13.57
CA GLU A 33 -6.41 -7.70 12.69
C GLU A 33 -7.30 -6.89 11.74
N VAL A 34 -6.99 -6.92 10.44
CA VAL A 34 -7.74 -6.18 9.41
C VAL A 34 -8.64 -7.11 8.61
N GLY A 35 -9.92 -6.80 8.52
CA GLY A 35 -10.87 -7.55 7.71
C GLY A 35 -10.75 -7.29 6.20
N ILE A 36 -11.07 -8.29 5.40
CA ILE A 36 -11.04 -8.21 3.92
C ILE A 36 -11.86 -7.04 3.35
N THR A 37 -13.00 -6.75 3.97
CA THR A 37 -13.88 -5.63 3.57
C THR A 37 -13.16 -4.29 3.66
N LYS A 38 -12.37 -4.07 4.72
CA LYS A 38 -11.60 -2.84 4.88
C LYS A 38 -10.55 -2.71 3.78
N LEU A 39 -9.89 -3.80 3.39
CA LEU A 39 -8.91 -3.80 2.30
C LEU A 39 -9.57 -3.43 0.97
N ILE A 40 -10.72 -4.02 0.64
CA ILE A 40 -11.48 -3.75 -0.60
C ILE A 40 -11.87 -2.27 -0.72
N PHE A 41 -12.43 -1.69 0.34
CA PHE A 41 -12.83 -0.29 0.33
C PHE A 41 -11.63 0.66 0.25
N SER A 42 -10.51 0.30 0.88
CA SER A 42 -9.32 1.15 0.91
C SER A 42 -8.55 1.14 -0.41
N SER A 43 -8.57 0.03 -1.14
CA SER A 43 -7.85 -0.12 -2.41
C SER A 43 -8.68 0.23 -3.64
N ASN A 44 -10.00 0.42 -3.49
CA ASN A 44 -10.95 0.58 -4.59
C ASN A 44 -10.87 -0.57 -5.62
N THR A 45 -10.73 -1.81 -5.14
CA THR A 45 -10.60 -3.01 -5.99
C THR A 45 -11.54 -4.13 -5.59
N ASN A 46 -11.86 -5.03 -6.50
CA ASN A 46 -12.76 -6.15 -6.22
C ASN A 46 -12.18 -7.21 -5.27
N TYR A 47 -13.07 -8.02 -4.69
CA TYR A 47 -12.74 -9.10 -3.75
C TYR A 47 -11.75 -10.13 -4.32
N LYS A 48 -11.93 -10.57 -5.57
CA LYS A 48 -11.09 -11.60 -6.20
C LYS A 48 -9.64 -11.14 -6.30
N PHE A 49 -9.44 -9.89 -6.67
CA PHE A 49 -8.12 -9.28 -6.79
C PHE A 49 -7.45 -9.13 -5.43
N ILE A 50 -8.15 -8.60 -4.41
CA ILE A 50 -7.63 -8.52 -3.04
C ILE A 50 -7.26 -9.89 -2.49
N LYS A 51 -8.10 -10.89 -2.71
CA LYS A 51 -7.84 -12.26 -2.27
C LYS A 51 -6.56 -12.82 -2.90
N SER A 52 -6.31 -12.55 -4.19
CA SER A 52 -5.07 -12.93 -4.84
C SER A 52 -3.85 -12.21 -4.24
N LEU A 53 -3.96 -10.89 -4.00
CA LEU A 53 -2.87 -10.12 -3.42
C LEU A 53 -2.52 -10.58 -1.99
N THR A 54 -3.54 -10.79 -1.15
CA THR A 54 -3.31 -11.24 0.23
C THR A 54 -2.81 -12.68 0.27
N GLN A 55 -3.19 -13.54 -0.67
CA GLN A 55 -2.59 -14.86 -0.82
C GLN A 55 -1.10 -14.77 -1.15
N ASP A 56 -0.71 -13.92 -2.09
CA ASP A 56 0.72 -13.77 -2.44
C ASP A 56 1.54 -13.19 -1.27
N LEU A 57 0.99 -12.21 -0.55
CA LEU A 57 1.63 -11.65 0.65
C LEU A 57 1.76 -12.69 1.77
N SER A 58 0.77 -13.57 1.91
CA SER A 58 0.79 -14.70 2.85
C SER A 58 1.85 -15.73 2.44
N ASN A 59 1.89 -16.11 1.16
CA ASN A 59 2.88 -17.03 0.60
C ASN A 59 4.31 -16.50 0.75
N ALA A 60 4.49 -15.18 0.61
CA ALA A 60 5.77 -14.51 0.85
C ALA A 60 6.14 -14.38 2.35
N GLY A 61 5.24 -14.78 3.25
CA GLY A 61 5.41 -14.70 4.70
C GLY A 61 5.38 -13.27 5.24
N LEU A 62 4.71 -12.34 4.56
CA LEU A 62 4.62 -10.93 4.97
C LEU A 62 3.41 -10.67 5.87
N ILE A 63 2.34 -11.44 5.69
CA ILE A 63 1.12 -11.37 6.51
C ILE A 63 0.72 -12.78 6.97
N LYS A 64 -0.04 -12.85 8.07
CA LYS A 64 -0.78 -14.05 8.48
C LYS A 64 -2.26 -13.84 8.17
N THR A 65 -2.92 -14.91 7.76
CA THR A 65 -4.35 -14.95 7.46
C THR A 65 -5.08 -15.74 8.54
N TYR A 66 -6.15 -15.19 9.09
CA TYR A 66 -7.05 -15.91 9.98
C TYR A 66 -8.43 -16.00 9.35
N GLN A 67 -9.01 -17.20 9.42
CA GLN A 67 -10.37 -17.46 8.97
C GLN A 67 -11.14 -18.05 10.14
N ASN A 68 -12.07 -17.27 10.70
CA ASN A 68 -13.10 -17.78 11.60
C ASN A 68 -14.44 -17.78 10.85
N LYS A 69 -15.41 -18.60 11.28
CA LYS A 69 -16.68 -19.00 10.63
C LYS A 69 -17.43 -17.93 9.80
N ALA A 70 -17.19 -16.63 10.02
CA ALA A 70 -17.77 -15.54 9.23
C ALA A 70 -16.78 -14.41 8.83
N LYS A 71 -15.50 -14.44 9.23
CA LYS A 71 -14.56 -13.33 9.04
C LYS A 71 -13.20 -13.81 8.51
N HIS A 72 -12.76 -13.15 7.44
CA HIS A 72 -11.41 -13.23 6.89
C HIS A 72 -10.63 -12.00 7.33
N THR A 73 -9.52 -12.25 8.01
CA THR A 73 -8.71 -11.19 8.59
C THR A 73 -7.21 -11.42 8.40
N PHE A 74 -6.46 -10.33 8.47
CA PHE A 74 -5.05 -10.28 8.14
C PHE A 74 -4.28 -9.53 9.23
N THR A 75 -3.13 -10.06 9.62
CA THR A 75 -2.19 -9.41 10.54
C THR A 75 -0.80 -9.38 9.92
N ILE A 76 -0.02 -8.34 10.18
CA ILE A 76 1.35 -8.27 9.68
C ILE A 76 2.28 -9.21 10.46
N THR A 77 3.26 -9.80 9.79
CA THR A 77 4.35 -10.56 10.41
C THR A 77 5.53 -9.64 10.73
N ASP A 78 6.50 -10.11 11.51
CA ASP A 78 7.74 -9.35 11.75
C ASP A 78 8.51 -9.12 10.45
N LYS A 79 8.56 -10.12 9.55
CA LYS A 79 9.12 -9.97 8.20
C LYS A 79 8.40 -8.87 7.39
N GLY A 80 7.07 -8.83 7.48
CA GLY A 80 6.27 -7.81 6.82
C GLY A 80 6.53 -6.39 7.36
N LYS A 81 6.70 -6.26 8.68
CA LYS A 81 7.08 -5.00 9.34
C LYS A 81 8.46 -4.53 8.84
N ASP A 82 9.43 -5.45 8.84
CA ASP A 82 10.80 -5.14 8.42
C ASP A 82 10.85 -4.62 6.97
N ILE A 83 10.09 -5.25 6.06
CA ILE A 83 10.01 -4.80 4.66
C ILE A 83 9.37 -3.42 4.55
N ILE A 84 8.25 -3.18 5.25
CA ILE A 84 7.54 -1.91 5.08
C ILE A 84 8.31 -0.75 5.71
N GLU A 85 9.00 -0.98 6.83
CA GLU A 85 9.90 0.00 7.44
C GLU A 85 11.09 0.31 6.54
N ARG A 86 11.73 -0.71 5.94
CA ARG A 86 12.80 -0.51 4.94
C ARG A 86 12.30 0.28 3.73
N TYR A 87 11.12 -0.03 3.22
CA TYR A 87 10.51 0.70 2.11
C TYR A 87 10.30 2.18 2.48
N TYR A 88 9.80 2.49 3.67
CA TYR A 88 9.65 3.86 4.12
C TYR A 88 10.98 4.58 4.35
N ASN A 89 11.97 3.90 4.93
CA ASN A 89 13.30 4.46 5.13
C ASN A 89 13.97 4.80 3.80
N ILE A 90 13.90 3.91 2.80
CA ILE A 90 14.44 4.15 1.45
C ILE A 90 13.71 5.33 0.78
N ASN A 91 12.37 5.37 0.83
CA ASN A 91 11.62 6.47 0.23
C ASN A 91 11.88 7.81 0.93
N PHE A 92 12.02 7.79 2.26
CA PHE A 92 12.40 8.98 3.02
C PHE A 92 13.79 9.50 2.61
N LEU A 93 14.77 8.61 2.43
CA LEU A 93 16.10 8.96 1.94
C LEU A 93 16.07 9.55 0.52
N ASN A 94 15.27 8.96 -0.39
CA ASN A 94 15.13 9.45 -1.75
C ASN A 94 14.50 10.86 -1.81
N LEU A 95 13.47 11.13 -1.01
CA LEU A 95 12.84 12.44 -0.92
C LEU A 95 13.81 13.49 -0.37
N ARG A 96 14.63 13.13 0.62
CA ARG A 96 15.64 14.02 1.18
C ARG A 96 16.73 14.37 0.16
N HIS A 97 17.17 13.39 -0.64
CA HIS A 97 18.15 13.64 -1.70
C HIS A 97 17.60 14.58 -2.79
N LEU A 98 16.33 14.40 -3.18
CA LEU A 98 15.66 15.31 -4.12
C LEU A 98 15.55 16.74 -3.55
N GLN A 99 15.23 16.89 -2.27
CA GLN A 99 15.17 18.20 -1.64
C GLN A 99 16.53 18.91 -1.66
N ILE A 100 17.61 18.21 -1.33
CA ILE A 100 18.97 18.75 -1.38
C ILE A 100 19.35 19.20 -2.80
N LEU A 101 18.99 18.42 -3.83
CA LEU A 101 19.25 18.80 -5.22
C LEU A 101 18.44 20.02 -5.64
N VAL A 102 17.18 20.15 -5.21
CA VAL A 102 16.37 21.33 -5.46
C VAL A 102 16.96 22.56 -4.76
N ASP A 103 17.39 22.43 -3.51
CA ASP A 103 18.00 23.51 -2.75
C ASP A 103 19.32 23.98 -3.39
N LEU A 104 20.10 23.07 -3.97
CA LEU A 104 21.35 23.36 -4.68
C LEU A 104 21.14 23.98 -6.09
N LEU A 105 19.99 23.75 -6.73
CA LEU A 105 19.68 24.28 -8.06
C LEU A 105 19.08 25.70 -8.01
N ILE A 106 18.63 26.15 -6.83
CA ILE A 106 18.03 27.47 -6.62
C ILE A 106 19.07 28.48 -6.06
N LEU A 107 20.30 28.01 -5.80
CA LEU A 107 21.49 28.80 -5.46
C LEU A 107 22.32 29.13 -6.72
#